data_AF-A0A966J258-F1
#
_entry.id   AF-A0A966J258-F1
#
_cell.length_a   1.000
_cell.length_b   1.000
_cell.length_c   1.000
_cell.angle_alpha   90.00
_cell.angle_beta   90.00
_cell.angle_gamma   90.00
#
_symmetry.space_group_name_H-M   'P 1'
#
loop_
_entity.id
_entity.type
_entity.pdbx_description
1 polymer ?
#
loop_
_entity_poly.entity_id
_entity_poly.type
_entity_poly.pdbx_seq_one_letter_code
_entity_poly.pdbx_strand_id
1 'polypeptide(L)' 'MTTINETHDPALRSWVVSANSPTTDFPIQNLPFGVFRRRHAPEAFRGGVAIGD' A
#
# COMPACT_ATOMS: atom_id res chain seq x y z
N MET A 1 -5.37 8.87 -24.20
CA MET A 1 -5.24 8.14 -22.92
C MET A 1 -5.07 9.17 -21.84
N THR A 2 -6.01 9.22 -20.90
CA THR A 2 -5.99 10.13 -19.76
C THR A 2 -4.76 9.82 -18.91
N THR A 3 -3.77 10.70 -18.93
CA THR A 3 -2.61 10.69 -18.02
C THR A 3 -3.11 11.03 -16.62
N ILE A 4 -3.67 10.02 -15.96
CA ILE A 4 -3.88 10.01 -14.52
C ILE A 4 -2.48 9.78 -13.94
N ASN A 5 -1.88 10.83 -13.39
CA ASN A 5 -0.62 10.98 -12.64
C ASN A 5 0.33 9.76 -12.47
N GLU A 6 1.63 10.03 -12.31
CA GLU A 6 2.73 9.06 -12.18
C GLU A 6 2.48 7.87 -11.22
N THR A 7 1.66 8.06 -10.18
CA THR A 7 1.31 7.01 -9.20
C THR A 7 0.38 5.92 -9.75
N HIS A 8 -0.30 6.15 -10.87
CA HIS A 8 -1.22 5.18 -11.47
C HIS A 8 -0.61 4.46 -12.68
N ASP A 9 0.69 4.63 -12.93
CA ASP A 9 1.40 3.88 -13.95
C ASP A 9 1.36 2.37 -13.61
N PRO A 10 0.74 1.51 -14.45
CA PRO A 10 0.72 0.07 -14.23
C PRO A 10 2.11 -0.58 -14.26
N ALA A 11 3.11 0.07 -14.85
CA ALA A 11 4.48 -0.41 -14.87
C ALA A 11 5.27 -0.08 -13.59
N LEU A 12 4.75 0.79 -12.71
CA LEU A 12 5.41 1.17 -11.46
C LEU A 12 5.47 -0.03 -10.50
N ARG A 13 6.64 -0.24 -9.90
CA ARG A 13 6.90 -1.35 -8.97
C ARG A 13 7.42 -0.86 -7.64
N SER A 14 7.06 -1.57 -6.57
CA SER A 14 7.57 -1.34 -5.23
C SER A 14 8.84 -2.15 -4.96
N TRP A 15 9.69 -1.65 -4.07
CA TRP A 15 10.76 -2.44 -3.46
C TRP A 15 10.21 -3.48 -2.46
N VAL A 16 8.98 -3.28 -1.97
CA VAL A 16 8.22 -4.30 -1.22
C VAL A 16 7.76 -5.38 -2.20
N VAL A 17 8.34 -6.58 -2.11
CA VAL A 17 8.14 -7.65 -3.10
C VAL A 17 6.69 -8.09 -3.20
N SER A 18 6.00 -8.24 -2.06
CA SER A 18 4.60 -8.70 -2.02
C SER A 18 3.62 -7.71 -2.64
N ALA A 19 3.94 -6.41 -2.66
CA ALA A 19 3.15 -5.39 -3.33
C ALA A 19 3.18 -5.49 -4.87
N ASN A 20 4.11 -6.27 -5.43
CA ASN A 20 4.17 -6.54 -6.87
C ASN A 20 3.46 -7.86 -7.26
N SER A 21 2.88 -8.57 -6.29
CA SER A 21 2.13 -9.80 -6.57
C SER A 21 0.88 -9.48 -7.38
N PRO A 22 0.53 -10.27 -8.42
CA PRO A 22 -0.70 -10.07 -9.18
C PRO A 22 -1.97 -10.31 -8.35
N THR A 23 -1.86 -10.92 -7.17
CA THR A 23 -3.00 -11.24 -6.29
C THR A 23 -3.05 -10.38 -5.02
N THR A 24 -2.19 -9.37 -4.87
CA THR A 24 -2.23 -8.49 -3.70
C THR A 24 -3.35 -7.46 -3.84
N ASP A 25 -4.09 -7.22 -2.75
CA ASP A 25 -5.04 -6.11 -2.67
C ASP A 25 -4.34 -4.76 -2.47
N PHE A 26 -3.05 -4.75 -2.13
CA PHE A 26 -2.30 -3.56 -1.74
C PHE A 26 -1.08 -3.29 -2.65
N PRO A 27 -1.27 -3.11 -3.98
CA PRO A 27 -0.18 -2.71 -4.87
C PRO A 27 0.21 -1.24 -4.64
N ILE A 28 1.36 -0.84 -5.20
CA ILE A 28 1.87 0.56 -5.09
C ILE A 28 0.92 1.59 -5.70
N GLN A 29 -0.01 1.16 -6.57
CA GLN A 29 -1.05 1.99 -7.16
C GLN A 29 -2.26 2.20 -6.23
N ASN A 30 -2.44 1.40 -5.17
CA ASN A 30 -3.63 1.48 -4.29
C ASN A 30 -3.37 2.38 -3.06
N LEU A 31 -2.34 2.07 -2.28
CA LEU A 31 -1.92 2.83 -1.09
C LEU A 31 -3.09 3.32 -0.20
N PRO A 32 -3.97 2.44 0.31
CA PRO A 32 -5.11 2.84 1.11
C PRO A 32 -4.68 3.26 2.51
N PHE A 33 -5.35 4.28 3.05
CA PHE A 33 -5.14 4.72 4.43
C PHE A 33 -5.92 3.85 5.43
N GLY A 34 -5.27 3.51 6.53
CA GLY A 34 -5.87 2.80 7.64
C GLY A 34 -5.37 3.32 8.97
N VAL A 35 -6.12 3.02 10.03
CA VAL A 35 -5.74 3.31 11.42
C VAL A 35 -5.50 1.99 12.12
N PHE A 36 -4.26 1.74 12.54
CA PHE A 36 -3.87 0.49 13.16
C PHE A 36 -2.95 0.70 14.36
N ARG A 37 -2.73 -0.37 15.11
CA ARG A 37 -1.73 -0.49 16.17
C ARG A 37 -1.16 -1.90 16.14
N ARG A 38 0.07 -2.08 16.62
CA ARG A 38 0.62 -3.44 16.71
C ARG A 38 -0.14 -4.24 17.75
N ARG A 39 -0.41 -5.51 17.42
CA ARG A 39 -1.06 -6.45 18.34
C ARG A 39 -0.22 -6.55 19.61
N HIS A 40 -0.86 -6.48 20.77
CA HIS A 40 -0.23 -6.55 22.10
C HIS A 40 0.74 -5.40 22.46
N ALA A 41 0.78 -4.31 21.69
CA ALA A 41 1.54 -3.12 22.07
C ALA A 41 0.64 -2.11 22.84
N PRO A 42 1.14 -1.47 23.92
CA PRO A 42 0.40 -0.46 24.68
C PRO A 42 0.36 0.91 23.96
N GLU A 43 0.50 0.93 22.64
CA GLU A 43 0.55 2.14 21.83
C GLU A 43 -0.83 2.61 21.39
N ALA A 44 -0.99 3.93 21.23
CA ALA A 44 -2.17 4.53 20.63
C ALA A 44 -2.28 4.12 19.15
N PHE A 45 -3.51 4.12 18.64
CA PHE A 45 -3.78 3.95 17.21
C PHE A 45 -3.09 5.06 16.40
N ARG A 46 -2.55 4.70 15.24
CA ARG A 46 -1.87 5.62 14.32
C ARG A 46 -2.35 5.40 12.90
N GLY A 47 -2.31 6.46 12.11
CA GLY A 47 -2.52 6.36 10.67
C GLY A 47 -1.34 5.69 9.98
N GLY A 48 -1.62 4.93 8.93
CA GLY A 48 -0.61 4.41 8.01
C GLY A 48 -1.24 3.95 6.70
N VAL A 49 -0.40 3.40 5.82
CA VAL A 49 -0.77 3.02 4.46
C VAL A 49 -0.43 1.55 4.26
N ALA A 50 -1.37 0.78 3.69
CA ALA A 50 -1.12 -0.61 3.36
C ALA A 50 -0.31 -0.75 2.06
N ILE A 51 0.65 -1.66 2.03
CA ILE A 51 1.45 -2.00 0.86
C ILE A 51 1.95 -3.45 0.99
N GLY A 52 1.57 -4.33 0.06
CA GLY A 52 1.94 -5.75 0.11
C GLY A 52 1.10 -6.58 1.08
N ASP A 53 1.73 -7.44 1.88
CA ASP A 53 1.12 -8.41 2.81
C ASP A 53 1.55 -8.19 4.28
#